data_AF-A0A846ECF7-F1
#
_entry.id   AF-A0A846ECF7-F1
#
_cell.length_a   1.000
_cell.length_b   1.000
_cell.length_c   1.000
_cell.angle_alpha   90.00
_cell.angle_beta   90.00
_cell.angle_gamma   90.00
#
_symmetry.space_group_name_H-M   'P 1'
#
loop_
_entity.id
_entity.type
_entity.pdbx_description
1 polymer ?
#
loop_
_entity_poly.entity_id
_entity_poly.type
_entity_poly.pdbx_seq_one_letter_code
_entity_poly.pdbx_strand_id
1 'polypeptide(L)' 'AAAITRAKASLQQVQETINNQLPLDFWTIDLRAATQSLGEILGEEVTESVLDRIFSRFCIGK' A
#
# COMPACT_ATOMS: atom_id res chain seq x y z
N ALA A 1 -3.53 10.67 2.57
CA ALA A 1 -2.72 10.58 3.80
C ALA A 1 -2.63 9.15 4.38
N ALA A 2 -3.73 8.40 4.46
CA ALA A 2 -3.75 7.06 5.07
C ALA A 2 -2.75 6.04 4.46
N ALA A 3 -2.48 6.12 3.16
CA ALA A 3 -1.54 5.21 2.49
C ALA A 3 -0.07 5.44 2.91
N ILE A 4 0.36 6.69 3.12
CA ILE A 4 1.71 6.99 3.63
C ILE A 4 1.87 6.47 5.06
N THR A 5 0.84 6.65 5.90
CA THR A 5 0.85 6.13 7.27
C THR A 5 0.96 4.61 7.30
N ARG A 6 0.25 3.91 6.39
CA ARG A 6 0.37 2.45 6.23
C ARG A 6 1.75 2.02 5.77
N ALA A 7 2.30 2.66 4.73
CA ALA A 7 3.65 2.38 4.25
C ALA A 7 4.70 2.55 5.36
N LYS A 8 4.60 3.64 6.15
CA LYS A 8 5.48 3.86 7.30
C LYS A 8 5.34 2.75 8.35
N ALA A 9 4.12 2.35 8.69
CA ALA A 9 3.89 1.30 9.67
C ALA A 9 4.46 -0.05 9.21
N SER A 10 4.28 -0.43 7.94
CA SER A 10 4.88 -1.63 7.37
C SER A 10 6.41 -1.60 7.40
N LEU A 11 7.03 -0.45 7.09
CA LEU A 11 8.49 -0.30 7.21
C LEU A 11 8.99 -0.40 8.67
N GLN A 12 8.21 0.10 9.64
CA GLN A 12 8.53 -0.09 11.05
C GLN A 12 8.46 -1.57 11.44
N GLN A 13 7.51 -2.33 10.88
CA GLN A 13 7.46 -3.77 11.10
C GLN A 13 8.65 -4.52 10.47
N VAL A 14 9.12 -4.11 9.29
CA VAL A 14 10.39 -4.63 8.74
C VAL A 14 11.54 -4.40 9.72
N GLN A 15 11.62 -3.20 10.32
CA GLN A 15 12.66 -2.89 11.30
C GLN A 15 12.58 -3.80 12.54
N GLU A 16 11.37 -4.05 13.06
CA GLU A 16 11.14 -4.95 14.20
C GLU A 16 11.50 -6.39 13.84
N THR A 17 11.12 -6.88 12.66
CA THR A 17 11.41 -8.25 12.23
C THR A 17 12.90 -8.49 11.99
N ILE A 18 13.63 -7.49 11.52
CA ILE A 18 15.10 -7.50 11.44
C ILE A 18 15.71 -7.58 12.85
N ASN A 19 15.25 -6.75 13.78
CA ASN A 19 15.75 -6.73 15.16
C ASN A 19 15.50 -8.06 15.88
N ASN A 20 14.37 -8.71 15.57
CA ASN A 20 13.99 -10.01 16.11
C ASN A 20 14.66 -11.21 15.42
N GLN A 21 15.55 -10.96 14.43
CA GLN A 21 16.23 -12.00 13.64
C GLN A 21 15.27 -13.00 12.99
N LEU A 22 14.09 -12.52 12.60
CA LEU A 22 13.11 -13.36 11.90
C LEU A 22 13.61 -13.72 10.50
N PRO A 23 13.21 -14.90 9.97
CA PRO A 23 13.54 -15.29 8.61
C PRO A 23 13.12 -14.26 7.56
N LEU A 24 13.83 -14.25 6.43
CA LEU A 24 13.58 -13.35 5.29
C LEU A 24 12.15 -13.43 4.75
N ASP A 25 11.47 -14.56 4.95
CA ASP A 25 10.07 -14.77 4.58
C ASP A 25 9.16 -13.72 5.24
N PHE A 26 9.44 -13.35 6.49
CA PHE A 26 8.67 -12.34 7.22
C PHE A 26 8.92 -10.93 6.67
N TRP A 27 10.18 -10.63 6.32
CA TRP A 27 10.55 -9.32 5.77
C TRP A 27 9.85 -9.08 4.43
N THR A 28 9.69 -10.13 3.65
CA THR A 28 9.07 -10.08 2.32
C THR A 28 7.59 -9.69 2.39
N ILE A 29 6.88 -10.12 3.44
CA ILE A 29 5.47 -9.79 3.67
C ILE A 29 5.32 -8.29 3.96
N ASP A 30 6.11 -7.78 4.90
CA ASP A 30 6.02 -6.38 5.33
C ASP A 30 6.52 -5.41 4.25
N LEU A 31 7.57 -5.79 3.51
CA LEU A 31 8.07 -5.01 2.37
C LEU A 31 7.02 -4.95 1.24
N ARG A 32 6.35 -6.06 0.92
CA ARG A 32 5.27 -6.06 -0.07
C ARG A 32 4.14 -5.14 0.37
N ALA A 33 3.72 -5.17 1.63
CA ALA A 33 2.69 -4.29 2.16
C ALA A 33 3.07 -2.79 2.08
N ALA A 34 4.34 -2.47 2.33
CA ALA A 34 4.87 -1.12 2.17
C ALA A 34 4.85 -0.67 0.71
N THR A 35 5.34 -1.50 -0.21
CA THR A 35 5.33 -1.22 -1.66
C THR A 35 3.91 -1.07 -2.18
N GLN A 36 2.98 -1.92 -1.75
CA GLN A 36 1.57 -1.85 -2.10
C GLN A 36 0.95 -0.50 -1.71
N SER A 37 1.17 -0.10 -0.45
CA SER A 37 0.67 1.17 0.08
C SER A 37 1.26 2.38 -0.64
N LEU A 38 2.49 2.29 -1.15
CA LEU A 38 3.11 3.33 -1.97
C LEU A 38 2.56 3.31 -3.41
N GLY A 39 2.33 2.14 -4.00
CA GLY A 39 1.71 1.97 -5.31
C GLY A 39 0.30 2.56 -5.38
N GLU A 40 -0.48 2.48 -4.30
CA GLU A 40 -1.78 3.16 -4.19
C GLU A 40 -1.67 4.69 -4.32
N ILE A 41 -0.58 5.29 -3.85
CA ILE A 41 -0.34 6.75 -3.93
C ILE A 41 0.11 7.14 -5.33
N LEU A 42 0.97 6.31 -5.92
CA LEU A 42 1.52 6.52 -7.26
C LEU A 42 0.50 6.21 -8.37
N GLY A 43 -0.60 5.53 -8.04
CA GLY A 43 -1.59 5.08 -9.02
C GLY A 43 -1.10 3.90 -9.87
N GLU A 44 -0.05 3.21 -9.42
CA GLU A 44 0.48 2.00 -10.06
C GLU A 44 -0.33 0.77 -9.64
N GLU A 45 -0.90 0.79 -8.43
CA GLU A 45 -1.87 -0.17 -7.95
C GLU A 45 -3.29 0.42 -7.94
N VAL A 46 -3.79 0.73 -9.14
CA VAL A 46 -5.21 1.03 -9.32
C VAL A 46 -5.92 -0.30 -9.50
N THR A 47 -6.48 -0.83 -8.41
CA THR A 47 -7.55 -1.84 -8.55
C THR A 47 -8.73 -1.16 -9.27
N GLU A 48 -9.43 -1.87 -10.16
CA GLU A 48 -10.59 -1.35 -10.91
C GLU A 48 -11.60 -0.60 -10.02
N SER A 49 -11.70 -0.97 -8.73
CA SER A 49 -12.51 -0.28 -7.72
C SER A 49 -12.20 1.21 -7.49
N VAL A 50 -10.97 1.65 -7.75
CA VAL A 50 -10.58 3.07 -7.63
C VAL A 50 -10.99 3.86 -8.87
N LEU A 51 -10.94 3.24 -10.07
CA LEU A 51 -11.49 3.82 -11.29
C LEU A 51 -12.99 4.03 -11.14
N ASP A 52 -13.72 3.02 -10.65
CA ASP A 52 -15.17 3.13 -10.40
C ASP A 52 -15.52 4.28 -9.45
N ARG A 53 -14.74 4.49 -8.39
CA ARG A 53 -14.95 5.62 -7.45
C ARG A 53 -14.64 6.99 -8.05
N ILE A 54 -13.70 7.07 -8.99
CA ILE A 54 -13.40 8.31 -9.71
C ILE A 54 -14.54 8.61 -10.68
N PHE A 55 -15.00 7.62 -11.44
CA PHE A 55 -16.11 7.78 -12.39
C PHE A 55 -17.49 7.92 -11.73
N SER A 56 -17.68 7.44 -10.50
CA SER A 56 -18.95 7.61 -9.76
C SER A 56 -19.19 9.05 -9.28
N ARG A 57 -18.19 9.94 -9.37
CA ARG A 57 -18.29 11.36 -8.99
C ARG A 57 -18.40 12.31 -10.18
N PHE A 58 -18.23 11.81 -11.40
CA PHE A 58 -18.59 12.56 -12.59
C PHE A 58 -20.03 12.21 -12.94
N CYS A 59 -20.90 13.21 -13.00
CA CYS A 59 -22.26 13.01 -13.51
C CYS A 59 -22.16 12.32 -14.87
N ILE A 60 -22.76 11.13 -14.97
CA ILE A 60 -22.97 10.45 -16.25
C ILE A 60 -23.75 11.44 -17.13
N GLY A 61 -23.09 12.00 -18.13
CA GLY A 61 -23.72 12.89 -19.09
C GLY A 61 -22.86 14.04 -19.63
N LYS A 62 -21.72 13.72 -20.24
CA LYS A 62 -21.41 14.04 -21.65
C LYS A 62 -19.99 13.62 -22.01
#